data_AF-A0A662KIH5-F1
#
_entry.id   AF-A0A662KIH5-F1
#
_cell.length_a   1.000
_cell.length_b   1.000
_cell.length_c   1.000
_cell.angle_alpha   90.00
_cell.angle_beta   90.00
_cell.angle_gamma   90.00
#
_symmetry.space_group_name_H-M   'P 1'
#
loop_
_entity.id
_entity.type
_entity.pdbx_description
1 polymer ?
#
loop_
_entity_poly.entity_id
_entity_poly.type
_entity_poly.pdbx_seq_one_letter_code
_entity_poly.pdbx_strand_id
1 'polypeptide(L)'
;MEQQLEEVVKHFSLNIDEDAILSRCTICNSPVIPVARENVKNDVPEHIWKHHHIFHRCPRCGRVYWMGSHVEDMVKRIQRLTSH
;
A
#
# COMPACT_ATOMS: atom_id res chain seq x y z
N MET A 1 12.18 -14.58 9.81
CA MET A 1 11.73 -13.55 8.84
C MET A 1 11.59 -12.18 9.49
N GLU A 2 10.89 -12.02 10.62
CA GLU A 2 10.77 -10.69 11.27
C GLU A 2 12.13 -10.13 11.74
N GLN A 3 13.01 -10.97 12.30
CA GLN A 3 14.37 -10.57 12.73
C GLN A 3 15.21 -9.95 11.60
N GLN A 4 15.15 -10.50 10.38
CA GLN A 4 15.92 -9.97 9.25
C GLN A 4 15.46 -8.57 8.85
N LEU A 5 14.14 -8.30 8.92
CA LEU A 5 13.61 -6.98 8.58
C LEU A 5 14.04 -5.94 9.61
N GLU A 6 14.00 -6.30 10.89
CA GLU A 6 14.49 -5.45 11.98
C GLU A 6 15.98 -5.13 11.84
N GLU A 7 16.80 -6.13 11.52
CA GLU A 7 18.24 -5.95 11.28
C GLU A 7 18.50 -4.96 10.14
N VAL A 8 17.78 -5.08 9.02
CA VAL A 8 17.92 -4.17 7.88
C VAL A 8 17.53 -2.74 8.27
N VAL A 9 16.40 -2.56 8.94
CA VAL A 9 15.93 -1.23 9.39
C VAL A 9 16.95 -0.58 10.33
N LYS A 10 17.44 -1.33 11.32
CA LYS A 10 18.43 -0.85 12.29
C LYS A 10 19.78 -0.56 11.64
N HIS A 11 20.30 -1.49 10.84
CA HIS A 11 21.62 -1.38 10.22
C HIS A 11 21.71 -0.16 9.28
N PHE A 12 20.67 0.08 8.49
CA PHE A 12 20.62 1.19 7.55
C PHE A 12 19.98 2.46 8.12
N SER A 13 19.58 2.47 9.40
CA SER A 13 18.89 3.60 10.05
C SER A 13 17.73 4.13 9.20
N LEU A 14 16.91 3.21 8.67
CA LEU A 14 15.83 3.56 7.75
C LEU A 14 14.73 4.31 8.51
N ASN A 15 14.48 5.55 8.11
CA ASN A 15 13.29 6.26 8.54
C ASN A 15 12.10 5.81 7.68
N ILE A 16 11.13 5.14 8.30
CA ILE A 16 9.93 4.67 7.62
C ILE A 16 8.85 5.73 7.79
N ASP A 17 8.54 6.42 6.69
CA ASP A 17 7.42 7.35 6.60
C ASP A 17 6.10 6.57 6.48
N GLU A 18 5.24 6.67 7.49
CA GLU A 18 3.93 6.00 7.50
C GLU A 18 3.02 6.51 6.39
N ASP A 19 3.13 7.78 6.01
CA ASP A 19 2.33 8.38 4.93
C ASP A 19 2.77 7.88 3.55
N ALA A 20 4.01 7.39 3.44
CA ALA A 20 4.54 6.80 2.21
C ALA A 20 4.15 5.32 2.03
N ILE A 21 3.49 4.70 3.01
CA ILE A 21 3.05 3.31 2.91
C ILE A 21 2.06 3.15 1.76
N LEU A 22 2.30 2.17 0.87
CA LEU A 22 1.47 1.89 -0.32
C LEU A 22 1.38 3.05 -1.32
N SER A 23 2.29 4.02 -1.24
CA SER A 23 2.39 5.13 -2.19
C SER A 23 2.88 4.74 -3.60
N ARG A 24 3.34 3.48 -3.78
CA ARG A 24 3.94 3.01 -5.03
C ARG A 24 3.32 1.73 -5.56
N CYS A 25 3.34 1.62 -6.88
CA CYS A 25 2.89 0.44 -7.59
C CYS A 25 3.84 -0.74 -7.34
N THR A 26 3.31 -1.84 -6.82
CA THR A 26 4.02 -3.11 -6.61
C THR A 26 4.53 -3.78 -7.87
N ILE A 27 4.07 -3.37 -9.06
CA ILE A 27 4.48 -3.96 -10.35
C ILE A 27 5.59 -3.15 -11.03
N CYS A 28 5.51 -1.82 -11.01
CA CYS A 28 6.41 -0.95 -11.78
C CYS A 28 7.03 0.19 -10.97
N ASN A 29 6.83 0.19 -9.66
CA ASN A 29 7.38 1.13 -8.68
C ASN A 29 7.04 2.62 -8.89
N SER A 30 6.10 2.94 -9.80
CA SER A 30 5.65 4.31 -10.03
C SER A 30 4.71 4.77 -8.91
N PRO A 31 4.71 6.06 -8.53
CA PRO A 31 3.75 6.59 -7.55
C PRO A 31 2.31 6.34 -8.02
N VAL A 32 1.46 5.86 -7.11
CA VAL A 32 0.04 5.71 -7.39
C VAL A 32 -0.66 7.03 -7.11
N ILE A 33 -1.73 7.31 -7.85
CA ILE A 33 -2.50 8.56 -7.70
C ILE A 33 -3.93 8.25 -7.27
N PRO A 34 -4.58 9.11 -6.48
CA PRO A 34 -6.00 8.96 -6.17
C PRO A 34 -6.83 8.88 -7.43
N VAL A 35 -7.84 8.01 -7.43
CA VAL A 35 -8.78 7.85 -8.55
C VAL A 35 -10.21 7.81 -8.02
N ALA A 36 -11.12 8.48 -8.73
CA ALA A 36 -12.54 8.45 -8.39
C ALA A 36 -13.06 7.01 -8.42
N ARG A 37 -13.89 6.67 -7.44
CA ARG A 37 -14.47 5.32 -7.28
C ARG A 37 -15.28 4.91 -8.51
N GLU A 38 -15.93 5.85 -9.15
CA GLU A 38 -16.73 5.65 -10.36
C GLU A 38 -15.85 5.16 -11.52
N ASN A 39 -14.60 5.63 -11.57
CA ASN A 39 -13.66 5.32 -12.64
C ASN A 39 -13.01 3.93 -12.51
N VAL A 40 -13.20 3.22 -11.40
CA VAL A 40 -12.61 1.88 -11.16
C VAL A 40 -13.64 0.76 -11.11
N LYS A 41 -14.93 1.06 -11.29
CA LYS A 41 -16.04 0.10 -11.13
C LYS A 41 -15.86 -1.21 -11.90
N ASN A 42 -15.29 -1.12 -13.11
CA ASN A 42 -15.10 -2.28 -13.99
C ASN A 42 -13.69 -2.89 -13.89
N ASP A 43 -12.79 -2.28 -13.12
CA ASP A 43 -11.38 -2.73 -12.99
C ASP A 43 -11.14 -3.56 -11.73
N VAL A 44 -12.09 -3.57 -10.80
CA VAL A 44 -12.03 -4.31 -9.54
C VAL A 44 -13.24 -5.22 -9.40
N PRO A 45 -13.14 -6.33 -8.63
CA PRO A 45 -14.29 -7.16 -8.33
C PRO A 45 -15.42 -6.35 -7.69
N GLU A 46 -16.68 -6.69 -8.00
CA GLU A 46 -17.85 -5.94 -7.56
C GLU A 46 -17.92 -5.75 -6.03
N HIS A 47 -17.58 -6.80 -5.27
CA HIS A 47 -17.57 -6.72 -3.81
C HIS A 47 -16.55 -5.69 -3.29
N ILE A 48 -15.37 -5.58 -3.93
CA ILE A 48 -14.38 -4.56 -3.57
C ILE A 48 -14.94 -3.17 -3.84
N TRP A 49 -15.53 -2.96 -5.02
CA TRP A 49 -16.13 -1.68 -5.35
C TRP A 49 -17.25 -1.30 -4.38
N LYS A 50 -18.08 -2.26 -3.96
CA LYS A 50 -19.18 -2.05 -2.99
C LYS A 50 -18.68 -1.70 -1.58
N HIS A 51 -17.60 -2.31 -1.12
CA HIS A 51 -17.15 -2.19 0.28
C HIS A 51 -16.04 -1.14 0.51
N HIS A 52 -15.40 -0.65 -0.55
CA HIS A 52 -14.32 0.34 -0.44
C HIS A 52 -14.65 1.65 -1.17
N HIS A 53 -14.14 2.75 -0.62
CA HIS A 53 -14.40 4.11 -1.11
C HIS A 53 -13.15 4.85 -1.59
N ILE A 54 -11.97 4.46 -1.13
CA ILE A 54 -10.69 5.10 -1.47
C ILE A 54 -9.94 4.18 -2.42
N PHE A 55 -9.63 4.68 -3.60
CA PHE A 55 -8.90 3.96 -4.63
C PHE A 55 -7.72 4.79 -5.12
N HIS A 56 -6.65 4.09 -5.47
CA HIS A 56 -5.52 4.65 -6.19
C HIS A 56 -5.28 3.86 -7.46
N ARG A 57 -4.77 4.53 -8.50
CA ARG A 57 -4.38 3.90 -9.76
C ARG A 57 -2.94 4.24 -10.07
N CYS A 58 -2.20 3.24 -10.56
CA CYS A 58 -0.90 3.48 -11.17
C CYS A 58 -1.08 4.14 -12.55
N PRO A 59 -0.53 5.34 -12.80
CA PRO A 59 -0.66 5.99 -14.10
C PRO A 59 0.13 5.30 -15.21
N ARG A 60 1.08 4.42 -14.85
CA ARG A 60 1.95 3.72 -15.81
C ARG A 60 1.37 2.38 -16.30
N CYS A 61 0.90 1.54 -15.38
CA CYS A 61 0.43 0.19 -15.71
C CYS A 61 -1.06 -0.04 -15.45
N GLY A 62 -1.78 0.96 -14.93
CA GLY A 62 -3.22 0.88 -14.69
C GLY A 62 -3.65 0.06 -13.47
N ARG A 63 -2.73 -0.57 -12.74
CA ARG A 63 -3.05 -1.35 -11.54
C ARG A 63 -3.81 -0.48 -10.52
N VAL A 64 -4.94 -0.99 -10.04
CA VAL A 64 -5.80 -0.34 -9.04
C VAL A 64 -5.49 -0.91 -7.65
N TYR A 65 -5.45 -0.03 -6.65
CA TYR A 65 -5.17 -0.31 -5.25
C TYR A 65 -6.28 0.24 -4.37
N TRP A 66 -6.56 -0.44 -3.26
CA TRP A 66 -7.52 -0.05 -2.22
C TRP A 66 -7.03 -0.55 -0.85
N MET A 67 -7.51 0.07 0.23
CA MET A 67 -7.22 -0.36 1.61
C MET A 67 -8.10 -1.56 1.98
N GLY A 68 -7.53 -2.76 1.98
CA GLY A 68 -8.18 -3.98 2.49
C GLY A 68 -7.41 -4.60 3.66
N SER A 69 -7.87 -5.75 4.16
CA SER A 69 -7.25 -6.42 5.32
C SER A 69 -5.74 -6.67 5.18
N HIS A 70 -5.28 -7.05 3.98
CA HIS A 70 -3.84 -7.24 3.72
C HIS A 70 -3.02 -5.96 3.92
N VAL A 71 -3.60 -4.80 3.62
CA VAL A 71 -2.97 -3.49 3.85
C VAL A 71 -2.87 -3.21 5.35
N GLU A 72 -3.96 -3.43 6.09
CA GLU A 72 -4.00 -3.23 7.53
C GLU A 72 -2.96 -4.08 8.26
N ASP A 73 -2.82 -5.36 7.87
CA ASP A 73 -1.82 -6.25 8.46
C ASP A 73 -0.39 -5.83 8.12
N MET A 74 -0.16 -5.33 6.91
CA MET A 74 1.14 -4.78 6.51
C MET A 74 1.49 -3.52 7.33
N VAL A 75 0.54 -2.61 7.52
CA VAL A 75 0.71 -1.40 8.34
C VAL A 75 1.05 -1.77 9.78
N LYS A 76 0.30 -2.70 10.41
CA LYS A 76 0.60 -3.18 11.77
C LYS A 76 2.01 -3.77 11.85
N ARG A 77 2.46 -4.47 10.81
CA ARG A 77 3.81 -5.04 10.78
C ARG A 77 4.89 -3.96 10.68
N ILE A 78 4.66 -2.91 9.90
CA ILE A 78 5.56 -1.75 9.81
C ILE A 78 5.61 -0.99 11.13
N GLN A 79 4.47 -0.72 11.76
CA GLN A 79 4.39 -0.03 13.05
C GLN A 79 5.19 -0.74 14.15
N ARG A 80 5.22 -2.08 14.15
CA ARG A 80 6.05 -2.85 15.09
C ARG A 80 7.55 -2.64 14.87
N LEU A 81 7.99 -2.26 13.67
CA LEU A 81 9.40 -1.99 13.34
C LEU A 81 9.82 -0.56 13.69
N THR A 82 8.86 0.39 13.73
CA THR A 82 9.11 1.81 14.03
C THR A 82 8.94 2.16 15.51
N SER A 83 8.34 1.28 16.31
CA SER A 83 8.03 1.52 17.73
C SER A 83 9.23 1.41 18.70
N HIS A 84 10.48 1.49 18.22
CA HIS A 84 11.70 1.38 19.05
C HIS A 84 12.69 2.51 18.75
#